data_AF-A0A2K9PSL0-F1
#
_entry.id   AF-A0A2K9PSL0-F1
#
_cell.length_a   1.000
_cell.length_b   1.000
_cell.length_c   1.000
_cell.angle_alpha   90.00
_cell.angle_beta   90.00
_cell.angle_gamma   90.00
#
_symmetry.space_group_name_H-M   'P 1'
#
loop_
_entity.id
_entity.type
_entity.pdbx_description
1 polymer ?
#
loop_
_entity_poly.entity_id
_entity_poly.type
_entity_poly.pdbx_seq_one_letter_code
_entity_poly.pdbx_strand_id
1 'polypeptide(L)'
;MKIKTFLFALVCLTLTNCETEKHKFPINKRYWDTNDYDEVILELRFGYEDDEKKPTFDNPEQRIIVEKLTDEQNYKIVLDDNELGLNHRNSVATEFFEHWKDMTQIYQATDRKDKYLYDKEMLAVWHFGLGLQLKYFKLGNDRIIENADDPNSLSIKNIINSNVKTIINNYIIYLDEINNEDAFTEDGKNKLAGGIDKYFSELITLYPDANYSGMKKKAELMLNKSQSDKVKASLNKLIELINSKETENEL
;
A
#
# COMPACT_ATOMS: atom_id res chain seq x y z
N MET A 1 44.87 -29.70 36.39
CA MET A 1 44.32 -28.33 36.55
C MET A 1 44.21 -27.51 35.25
N LYS A 2 44.89 -27.86 34.15
CA LYS A 2 44.91 -27.09 32.88
C LYS A 2 43.71 -27.32 31.92
N ILE A 3 43.03 -28.47 32.01
CA ILE A 3 41.90 -28.81 31.12
C ILE A 3 40.60 -28.12 31.57
N LYS A 4 40.39 -27.96 32.88
CA LYS A 4 39.19 -27.30 33.44
C LYS A 4 39.14 -25.80 33.09
N THR A 5 40.28 -25.13 33.02
CA THR A 5 40.37 -23.71 32.62
C THR A 5 40.08 -23.51 31.13
N PHE A 6 40.45 -24.47 30.27
CA PHE A 6 40.19 -24.39 28.83
C PHE A 6 38.70 -24.59 28.51
N LEU A 7 38.03 -25.50 29.23
CA LEU A 7 36.58 -25.72 29.08
C LEU A 7 35.76 -24.49 29.50
N PHE A 8 36.20 -23.78 30.54
CA PHE A 8 35.52 -22.58 31.04
C PHE A 8 35.64 -21.40 30.07
N ALA A 9 36.80 -21.24 29.40
CA ALA A 9 36.99 -20.25 28.35
C ALA A 9 36.13 -20.52 27.10
N LEU A 10 35.94 -21.80 26.74
CA LEU A 10 35.09 -22.19 25.61
C LEU A 10 33.60 -21.90 25.86
N VAL A 11 33.12 -22.11 27.10
CA VAL A 11 31.73 -21.80 27.51
C VAL A 11 31.49 -20.29 27.55
N CYS A 12 32.48 -19.49 27.96
CA CYS A 12 32.39 -18.03 27.91
C CYS A 12 32.32 -17.49 26.47
N LEU A 13 33.05 -18.09 25.52
CA LEU A 13 33.01 -17.70 24.10
C LEU A 13 31.67 -18.05 23.42
N THR A 14 30.99 -19.11 23.85
CA THR A 14 29.64 -19.44 23.32
C THR A 14 28.53 -18.55 23.88
N LEU A 15 28.74 -17.91 25.04
CA LEU A 15 27.76 -17.01 25.66
C LEU A 15 27.87 -15.56 25.19
N THR A 16 28.99 -15.16 24.57
CA THR A 16 29.17 -13.81 24.00
C THR A 16 28.72 -13.69 22.55
N ASN A 17 28.28 -14.78 21.91
CA ASN A 17 27.78 -14.76 20.52
C ASN A 17 26.26 -14.61 20.42
N CYS A 18 25.61 -14.11 21.48
CA CYS A 18 24.26 -13.57 21.38
C CYS A 18 24.35 -12.17 20.76
N GLU A 19 24.48 -12.09 19.44
CA GLU A 19 24.08 -10.88 18.72
C GLU A 19 22.58 -10.71 18.97
N THR A 20 22.21 -9.80 19.87
CA THR A 20 20.83 -9.31 19.92
C THR A 20 20.55 -8.64 18.58
N GLU A 21 19.63 -9.21 17.80
CA GLU A 21 19.11 -8.54 16.59
C GLU A 21 18.75 -7.09 16.94
N LYS A 22 19.39 -6.15 16.23
CA LYS A 22 19.25 -4.71 16.45
C LYS A 22 17.80 -4.26 16.26
N HIS A 23 17.13 -4.83 15.26
CA HIS A 23 15.73 -4.59 14.94
C HIS A 23 14.95 -5.89 15.11
N LYS A 24 13.82 -5.84 15.81
CA LYS A 24 12.96 -7.01 16.05
C LYS A 24 11.61 -6.80 15.39
N PHE A 25 11.26 -7.70 14.49
CA PHE A 25 9.98 -7.70 13.79
C PHE A 25 9.20 -8.99 14.08
N PRO A 26 7.86 -8.95 14.21
CA PRO A 26 7.04 -10.13 14.49
C PRO A 26 6.87 -11.04 13.25
N ILE A 27 7.96 -11.41 12.58
CA ILE A 27 7.96 -12.15 11.30
C ILE A 27 7.32 -13.54 11.39
N ASN A 28 7.34 -14.15 12.58
CA ASN A 28 6.75 -15.46 12.84
C ASN A 28 5.21 -15.42 12.89
N LYS A 29 4.61 -14.23 13.09
CA LYS A 29 3.16 -14.08 13.09
C LYS A 29 2.64 -14.22 11.66
N ARG A 30 1.57 -15.01 11.48
CA ARG A 30 1.04 -15.30 10.14
C ARG A 30 0.50 -14.04 9.45
N TYR A 31 -0.27 -13.24 10.16
CA TYR A 31 -0.83 -11.96 9.70
C TYR A 31 -0.52 -10.89 10.74
N TRP A 32 -0.08 -9.73 10.28
CA TRP A 32 0.13 -8.57 11.14
C TRP A 32 -1.19 -7.82 11.33
N ASP A 33 -1.54 -7.56 12.59
CA ASP A 33 -2.70 -6.74 12.96
C ASP A 33 -2.29 -5.27 13.17
N THR A 34 -3.24 -4.43 13.55
CA THR A 34 -3.03 -2.98 13.67
C THR A 34 -1.99 -2.62 14.73
N ASN A 35 -1.87 -3.40 15.82
CA ASN A 35 -0.82 -3.17 16.83
C ASN A 35 0.56 -3.53 16.29
N ASP A 36 0.69 -4.64 15.54
CA ASP A 36 1.97 -4.97 14.91
C ASP A 36 2.38 -3.86 13.92
N TYR A 37 1.43 -3.32 13.15
CA TYR A 37 1.72 -2.22 12.22
C TYR A 37 2.21 -0.97 12.95
N ASP A 38 1.61 -0.60 14.08
CA ASP A 38 2.07 0.53 14.90
C ASP A 38 3.55 0.37 15.31
N GLU A 39 3.90 -0.78 15.89
CA GLU A 39 5.25 -1.09 16.34
C GLU A 39 6.25 -1.13 15.18
N VAL A 40 5.89 -1.83 14.09
CA VAL A 40 6.76 -2.01 12.93
C VAL A 40 7.01 -0.69 12.20
N ILE A 41 5.98 0.15 12.06
CA ILE A 41 6.12 1.47 11.42
C ILE A 41 7.01 2.37 12.27
N LEU A 42 6.82 2.38 13.58
CA LEU A 42 7.66 3.17 14.49
C LEU A 42 9.13 2.75 14.37
N GLU A 43 9.40 1.45 14.37
CA GLU A 43 10.74 0.89 14.19
C GLU A 43 11.34 1.28 12.82
N LEU A 44 10.59 1.12 11.74
CA LEU A 44 11.08 1.44 10.39
C LEU A 44 11.32 2.94 10.19
N ARG A 45 10.55 3.80 10.84
CA ARG A 45 10.71 5.27 10.74
C ARG A 45 11.84 5.79 11.62
N PHE A 46 11.99 5.26 12.83
CA PHE A 46 12.81 5.89 13.87
C PHE A 46 13.87 4.98 14.51
N GLY A 47 13.80 3.66 14.30
CA GLY A 47 14.74 2.70 14.88
C GLY A 47 16.06 2.55 14.12
N TYR A 48 16.09 2.97 12.84
CA TYR A 48 17.26 2.90 11.97
C TYR A 48 18.12 4.16 12.07
N GLU A 49 19.45 3.98 12.12
CA GLU A 49 20.40 5.10 12.03
C GLU A 49 20.40 5.75 10.63
N ASP A 50 20.85 6.99 10.52
CA ASP A 50 20.80 7.78 9.27
C ASP A 50 21.54 7.12 8.10
N ASP A 51 22.62 6.38 8.37
CA ASP A 51 23.42 5.64 7.40
C ASP A 51 23.05 4.15 7.30
N GLU A 52 22.10 3.70 8.13
CA GLU A 52 21.64 2.33 8.14
C GLU A 52 20.58 2.09 7.06
N LYS A 53 20.76 1.00 6.29
CA LYS A 53 19.81 0.63 5.24
C LYS A 53 18.57 -0.01 5.84
N LYS A 54 17.40 0.46 5.41
CA LYS A 54 16.12 -0.15 5.73
C LYS A 54 15.95 -1.49 5.00
N PRO A 55 15.03 -2.36 5.45
CA PRO A 55 14.70 -3.61 4.75
C PRO A 55 14.28 -3.35 3.31
N THR A 56 14.76 -4.18 2.38
CA THR A 56 14.44 -4.09 0.95
C THR A 56 14.10 -5.47 0.40
N PHE A 57 13.40 -5.50 -0.75
CA PHE A 57 13.15 -6.73 -1.50
C PHE A 57 14.44 -7.37 -2.02
N ASP A 58 15.51 -6.61 -2.21
CA ASP A 58 16.77 -7.14 -2.74
C ASP A 58 17.66 -7.78 -1.67
N ASN A 59 17.43 -7.48 -0.38
CA ASN A 59 18.11 -8.14 0.72
C ASN A 59 17.37 -9.42 1.15
N PRO A 60 17.88 -10.63 0.87
CA PRO A 60 17.16 -11.87 1.16
C PRO A 60 16.87 -12.08 2.66
N GLU A 61 17.72 -11.56 3.55
CA GLU A 61 17.58 -11.74 5.00
C GLU A 61 16.46 -10.88 5.58
N GLN A 62 16.29 -9.66 5.03
CA GLN A 62 15.33 -8.67 5.53
C GLN A 62 14.09 -8.53 4.64
N ARG A 63 14.07 -9.14 3.45
CA ARG A 63 12.96 -9.09 2.48
C ARG A 63 11.61 -9.42 3.12
N ILE A 64 11.58 -10.40 4.01
CA ILE A 64 10.36 -10.86 4.69
C ILE A 64 9.65 -9.73 5.44
N ILE A 65 10.39 -8.74 5.92
CA ILE A 65 9.83 -7.57 6.63
C ILE A 65 9.01 -6.73 5.65
N VAL A 66 9.54 -6.46 4.45
CA VAL A 66 8.83 -5.68 3.42
C VAL A 66 7.63 -6.46 2.87
N GLU A 67 7.82 -7.77 2.62
CA GLU A 67 6.75 -8.65 2.18
C GLU A 67 5.59 -8.66 3.18
N LYS A 68 5.89 -8.78 4.48
CA LYS A 68 4.88 -8.72 5.54
C LYS A 68 4.25 -7.34 5.68
N LEU A 69 5.03 -6.27 5.64
CA LEU A 69 4.54 -4.90 5.74
C LEU A 69 3.53 -4.57 4.62
N THR A 70 3.73 -5.15 3.44
CA THR A 70 2.93 -4.87 2.24
C THR A 70 2.01 -6.02 1.83
N ASP A 71 1.82 -7.02 2.71
CA ASP A 71 0.89 -8.13 2.48
C ASP A 71 -0.56 -7.69 2.70
N GLU A 72 -1.32 -7.57 1.61
CA GLU A 72 -2.75 -7.23 1.66
C GLU A 72 -3.58 -8.21 2.49
N GLN A 73 -3.10 -9.46 2.71
CA GLN A 73 -3.81 -10.41 3.56
C GLN A 73 -3.94 -9.92 5.00
N ASN A 74 -3.01 -9.10 5.49
CA ASN A 74 -3.04 -8.57 6.86
C ASN A 74 -4.34 -7.84 7.18
N TYR A 75 -4.86 -7.03 6.25
CA TYR A 75 -6.16 -6.40 6.42
C TYR A 75 -7.31 -7.27 5.87
N LYS A 76 -7.11 -8.00 4.76
CA LYS A 76 -8.20 -8.77 4.13
C LYS A 76 -8.78 -9.83 5.05
N ILE A 77 -7.97 -10.47 5.89
CA ILE A 77 -8.46 -11.50 6.82
C ILE A 77 -9.54 -10.99 7.77
N VAL A 78 -9.57 -9.69 8.09
CA VAL A 78 -10.61 -9.07 8.91
C VAL A 78 -11.65 -8.40 8.04
N LEU A 79 -11.24 -7.63 7.03
CA LEU A 79 -12.15 -6.79 6.25
C LEU A 79 -13.09 -7.61 5.35
N ASP A 80 -12.65 -8.78 4.88
CA ASP A 80 -13.43 -9.67 4.02
C ASP A 80 -14.19 -10.75 4.81
N ASP A 81 -14.03 -10.82 6.14
CA ASP A 81 -14.74 -11.78 6.98
C ASP A 81 -16.17 -11.31 7.28
N ASN A 82 -17.15 -11.91 6.61
CA ASN A 82 -18.56 -11.57 6.79
C ASN A 82 -19.18 -12.13 8.09
N GLU A 83 -18.47 -12.98 8.83
CA GLU A 83 -18.88 -13.40 10.18
C GLU A 83 -18.65 -12.27 11.20
N LEU A 84 -17.75 -11.32 10.90
CA LEU A 84 -17.50 -10.14 11.71
C LEU A 84 -18.50 -9.01 11.43
N GLY A 85 -18.97 -8.37 12.49
CA GLY A 85 -19.89 -7.24 12.41
C GLY A 85 -19.32 -6.06 11.61
N LEU A 86 -20.16 -5.40 10.81
CA LEU A 86 -19.74 -4.31 9.92
C LEU A 86 -19.04 -3.15 10.66
N ASN A 87 -19.49 -2.84 11.87
CA ASN A 87 -18.87 -1.80 12.72
C ASN A 87 -17.44 -2.17 13.13
N HIS A 88 -17.18 -3.44 13.47
CA HIS A 88 -15.85 -3.90 13.84
C HIS A 88 -14.90 -3.84 12.63
N ARG A 89 -15.35 -4.37 11.47
CA ARG A 89 -14.57 -4.30 10.22
C ARG A 89 -14.24 -2.87 9.82
N ASN A 90 -15.20 -1.95 9.93
CA ASN A 90 -14.96 -0.52 9.69
C ASN A 90 -13.93 0.09 10.64
N SER A 91 -13.96 -0.27 11.93
CA SER A 91 -12.98 0.20 12.91
C SER A 91 -11.57 -0.25 12.53
N VAL A 92 -11.40 -1.55 12.26
CA VAL A 92 -10.10 -2.11 11.86
C VAL A 92 -9.61 -1.52 10.54
N ALA A 93 -10.51 -1.31 9.56
CA ALA A 93 -10.15 -0.64 8.31
C ALA A 93 -9.64 0.79 8.54
N THR A 94 -10.23 1.51 9.49
CA THR A 94 -9.83 2.88 9.86
C THR A 94 -8.42 2.89 10.46
N GLU A 95 -8.14 1.96 11.38
CA GLU A 95 -6.81 1.82 11.99
C GLU A 95 -5.74 1.51 10.93
N PHE A 96 -5.97 0.51 10.08
CA PHE A 96 -5.06 0.22 8.97
C PHE A 96 -4.86 1.41 8.03
N PHE A 97 -5.90 2.20 7.77
CA PHE A 97 -5.81 3.37 6.90
C PHE A 97 -4.93 4.47 7.50
N GLU A 98 -5.01 4.69 8.81
CA GLU A 98 -4.12 5.62 9.52
C GLU A 98 -2.68 5.11 9.52
N HIS A 99 -2.44 3.82 9.79
CA HIS A 99 -1.11 3.24 9.69
C HIS A 99 -0.53 3.34 8.28
N TRP A 100 -1.33 3.10 7.24
CA TRP A 100 -0.86 3.25 5.86
C TRP A 100 -0.38 4.67 5.56
N LYS A 101 -1.06 5.70 6.08
CA LYS A 101 -0.61 7.09 5.91
C LYS A 101 0.79 7.31 6.48
N ASP A 102 1.09 6.72 7.63
CA ASP A 102 2.45 6.75 8.20
C ASP A 102 3.46 5.93 7.40
N MET A 103 3.05 4.79 6.86
CA MET A 103 3.91 3.95 6.01
C MET A 103 4.42 4.70 4.78
N THR A 104 3.64 5.63 4.22
CA THR A 104 4.03 6.38 3.02
C THR A 104 5.35 7.11 3.20
N GLN A 105 5.78 7.42 4.43
CA GLN A 105 7.01 8.15 4.73
C GLN A 105 8.26 7.26 4.86
N ILE A 106 8.12 5.94 4.91
CA ILE A 106 9.22 5.02 5.24
C ILE A 106 10.27 4.96 4.12
N TYR A 107 9.81 4.95 2.86
CA TYR A 107 10.64 4.61 1.70
C TYR A 107 10.78 5.76 0.68
N GLN A 108 10.61 7.01 1.10
CA GLN A 108 10.63 8.19 0.21
C GLN A 108 12.03 8.74 -0.09
N ALA A 109 13.07 8.21 0.54
CA ALA A 109 14.42 8.76 0.44
C ALA A 109 14.98 8.69 -0.99
N THR A 110 15.64 9.76 -1.43
CA THR A 110 16.32 9.85 -2.72
C THR A 110 17.84 10.01 -2.56
N ASP A 111 18.59 9.62 -3.59
CA ASP A 111 20.02 9.85 -3.68
C ASP A 111 20.35 11.26 -4.18
N ARG A 112 21.65 11.59 -4.29
CA ARG A 112 22.12 12.90 -4.78
C ARG A 112 21.81 13.17 -6.26
N LYS A 113 21.26 12.19 -6.98
CA LYS A 113 20.82 12.30 -8.38
C LYS A 113 19.29 12.28 -8.48
N ASP A 114 18.60 12.51 -7.36
CA ASP A 114 17.15 12.48 -7.25
C ASP A 114 16.54 11.13 -7.67
N LYS A 115 17.27 10.02 -7.50
CA LYS A 115 16.76 8.66 -7.69
C LYS A 115 16.27 8.11 -6.37
N TYR A 116 15.12 7.43 -6.38
CA TYR A 116 14.62 6.76 -5.19
C TYR A 116 15.59 5.65 -4.75
N LEU A 117 15.90 5.61 -3.45
CA LEU A 117 16.72 4.55 -2.86
C LEU A 117 15.96 3.23 -2.71
N TYR A 118 14.63 3.31 -2.57
CA TYR A 118 13.74 2.22 -2.21
C TYR A 118 12.47 2.23 -3.08
N ASP A 119 12.65 2.40 -4.38
CA ASP A 119 11.56 2.65 -5.33
C ASP A 119 10.52 1.52 -5.37
N LYS A 120 10.97 0.26 -5.30
CA LYS A 120 10.11 -0.92 -5.24
C LYS A 120 9.32 -1.00 -3.94
N GLU A 121 9.95 -0.72 -2.80
CA GLU A 121 9.34 -0.73 -1.47
C GLU A 121 8.31 0.38 -1.34
N MET A 122 8.65 1.60 -1.78
CA MET A 122 7.73 2.73 -1.82
C MET A 122 6.49 2.41 -2.66
N LEU A 123 6.66 1.84 -3.85
CA LEU A 123 5.54 1.44 -4.70
C LEU A 123 4.73 0.28 -4.09
N ALA A 124 5.36 -0.60 -3.30
CA ALA A 124 4.63 -1.66 -2.60
C ALA A 124 3.75 -1.08 -1.47
N VAL A 125 4.22 -0.07 -0.75
CA VAL A 125 3.41 0.69 0.22
C VAL A 125 2.24 1.40 -0.45
N TRP A 126 2.47 2.02 -1.62
CA TRP A 126 1.39 2.60 -2.41
C TRP A 126 0.35 1.56 -2.82
N HIS A 127 0.80 0.42 -3.33
CA HIS A 127 -0.07 -0.69 -3.76
C HIS A 127 -0.93 -1.23 -2.62
N PHE A 128 -0.32 -1.48 -1.46
CA PHE A 128 -1.03 -1.86 -0.23
C PHE A 128 -2.13 -0.85 0.10
N GLY A 129 -1.81 0.44 0.04
CA GLY A 129 -2.74 1.53 0.28
C GLY A 129 -3.90 1.63 -0.69
N LEU A 130 -3.65 1.44 -1.99
CA LEU A 130 -4.70 1.43 -3.01
C LEU A 130 -5.69 0.29 -2.75
N GLY A 131 -5.17 -0.92 -2.51
CA GLY A 131 -6.00 -2.08 -2.15
C GLY A 131 -6.80 -1.88 -0.85
N LEU A 132 -6.18 -1.30 0.18
CA LEU A 132 -6.83 -1.00 1.46
C LEU A 132 -7.94 0.05 1.29
N GLN A 133 -7.70 1.10 0.52
CA GLN A 133 -8.68 2.17 0.29
C GLN A 133 -9.96 1.65 -0.35
N LEU A 134 -9.89 0.72 -1.31
CA LEU A 134 -11.09 0.11 -1.90
C LEU A 134 -11.98 -0.53 -0.83
N LYS A 135 -11.37 -1.30 0.08
CA LYS A 135 -12.10 -1.97 1.16
C LYS A 135 -12.62 -0.98 2.19
N TYR A 136 -11.78 -0.03 2.61
CA TYR A 136 -12.13 1.00 3.58
C TYR A 136 -13.33 1.84 3.13
N PHE A 137 -13.29 2.39 1.91
CA PHE A 137 -14.40 3.19 1.38
C PHE A 137 -15.67 2.36 1.14
N LYS A 138 -15.53 1.12 0.66
CA LYS A 138 -16.69 0.21 0.52
C LYS A 138 -17.36 -0.05 1.86
N LEU A 139 -16.61 -0.47 2.87
CA LEU A 139 -17.14 -0.76 4.20
C LEU A 139 -17.78 0.48 4.84
N GLY A 140 -17.16 1.66 4.66
CA GLY A 140 -17.71 2.92 5.13
C GLY A 140 -19.06 3.25 4.49
N ASN A 141 -19.16 3.06 3.17
CA ASN A 141 -20.39 3.25 2.41
C ASN A 141 -21.47 2.24 2.81
N ASP A 142 -21.11 0.95 2.94
CA ASP A 142 -22.02 -0.10 3.41
C ASP A 142 -22.60 0.26 4.79
N ARG A 143 -21.76 0.78 5.70
CA ARG A 143 -22.18 1.17 7.05
C ARG A 143 -23.13 2.37 7.04
N ILE A 144 -22.90 3.34 6.16
CA ILE A 144 -23.80 4.49 6.00
C ILE A 144 -25.17 4.02 5.51
N ILE A 145 -25.20 3.08 4.56
CA ILE A 145 -26.42 2.50 4.00
C ILE A 145 -27.17 1.69 5.05
N GLU A 146 -26.49 0.80 5.79
CA GLU A 146 -27.11 -0.08 6.80
C GLU A 146 -27.75 0.72 7.94
N ASN A 147 -27.15 1.84 8.34
CA ASN A 147 -27.64 2.68 9.43
C ASN A 147 -28.61 3.79 9.00
N ALA A 148 -28.97 3.88 7.71
CA ALA A 148 -29.86 4.91 7.20
C ALA A 148 -31.33 4.51 7.34
N ASP A 149 -32.18 5.44 7.78
CA ASP A 149 -33.64 5.25 7.81
C ASP A 149 -34.22 5.03 6.39
N ASP A 150 -33.72 5.77 5.40
CA ASP A 150 -33.99 5.56 3.97
C ASP A 150 -32.67 5.55 3.18
N PRO A 151 -32.14 4.34 2.85
CA PRO A 151 -30.92 4.19 2.06
C PRO A 151 -31.01 4.77 0.65
N ASN A 152 -32.22 4.97 0.12
CA ASN A 152 -32.44 5.48 -1.24
C ASN A 152 -32.64 6.99 -1.29
N SER A 153 -32.66 7.65 -0.13
CA SER A 153 -32.80 9.09 -0.03
C SER A 153 -31.68 9.81 -0.76
N LEU A 154 -32.00 10.99 -1.30
CA LEU A 154 -31.02 11.82 -2.02
C LEU A 154 -29.82 12.19 -1.12
N SER A 155 -30.06 12.36 0.18
CA SER A 155 -28.99 12.67 1.15
C SER A 155 -27.97 11.54 1.25
N ILE A 156 -28.42 10.29 1.43
CA ILE A 156 -27.52 9.14 1.50
C ILE A 156 -26.77 8.96 0.19
N LYS A 157 -27.46 9.00 -0.95
CA LYS A 157 -26.83 8.91 -2.28
C LYS A 157 -25.74 9.96 -2.48
N ASN A 158 -25.98 11.20 -2.04
CA ASN A 158 -24.99 12.28 -2.13
C ASN A 158 -23.75 12.02 -1.27
N ILE A 159 -23.92 11.46 -0.07
CA ILE A 159 -22.79 11.08 0.80
C ILE A 159 -21.96 9.98 0.13
N ILE A 160 -22.61 8.93 -0.37
CA ILE A 160 -21.91 7.83 -1.08
C ILE A 160 -21.16 8.36 -2.30
N ASN A 161 -21.81 9.19 -3.13
CA ASN A 161 -21.18 9.79 -4.30
C ASN A 161 -19.97 10.67 -3.93
N SER A 162 -20.05 11.41 -2.82
CA SER A 162 -18.92 12.18 -2.30
C SER A 162 -17.77 11.28 -1.89
N ASN A 163 -18.04 10.18 -1.19
CA ASN A 163 -17.02 9.21 -0.78
C ASN A 163 -16.35 8.54 -1.99
N VAL A 164 -17.14 8.14 -3.00
CA VAL A 164 -16.63 7.57 -4.25
C VAL A 164 -15.75 8.57 -5.00
N LYS A 165 -16.15 9.86 -5.03
CA LYS A 165 -15.31 10.91 -5.60
C LYS A 165 -13.99 11.08 -4.85
N THR A 166 -14.01 10.97 -3.53
CA THR A 166 -12.79 11.05 -2.70
C THR A 166 -11.81 9.92 -3.03
N ILE A 167 -12.26 8.65 -3.10
CA ILE A 167 -11.35 7.55 -3.45
C ILE A 167 -10.81 7.69 -4.88
N ILE A 168 -11.63 8.13 -5.85
CA ILE A 168 -11.15 8.44 -7.21
C ILE A 168 -10.04 9.50 -7.18
N ASN A 169 -10.20 10.56 -6.40
CA ASN A 169 -9.17 11.59 -6.25
C ASN A 169 -7.89 11.03 -5.61
N ASN A 170 -8.01 10.14 -4.62
CA ASN A 170 -6.83 9.51 -4.02
C ASN A 170 -6.06 8.65 -5.03
N TYR A 171 -6.76 7.95 -5.92
CA TYR A 171 -6.14 7.21 -7.01
C TYR A 171 -5.45 8.11 -8.03
N ILE A 172 -6.03 9.28 -8.32
CA ILE A 172 -5.41 10.29 -9.19
C ILE A 172 -4.04 10.74 -8.64
N ILE A 173 -3.86 10.79 -7.30
CA ILE A 173 -2.57 11.11 -6.67
C ILE A 173 -1.50 10.06 -7.02
N TYR A 174 -1.85 8.77 -7.11
CA TYR A 174 -0.87 7.76 -7.52
C TYR A 174 -0.35 8.00 -8.95
N LEU A 175 -1.16 8.57 -9.84
CA LEU A 175 -0.70 8.96 -11.18
C LEU A 175 0.28 10.15 -11.14
N ASP A 176 0.36 10.91 -10.05
CA ASP A 176 1.36 11.97 -9.90
C ASP A 176 2.80 11.44 -9.80
N GLU A 177 2.99 10.19 -9.38
CA GLU A 177 4.30 9.54 -9.35
C GLU A 177 4.95 9.45 -10.74
N ILE A 178 4.15 9.48 -11.82
CA ILE A 178 4.66 9.49 -13.19
C ILE A 178 5.41 10.79 -13.51
N ASN A 179 5.15 11.90 -12.81
CA ASN A 179 5.98 13.10 -12.96
C ASN A 179 7.42 12.88 -12.47
N ASN A 180 7.62 11.89 -11.59
CA ASN A 180 8.92 11.47 -11.08
C ASN A 180 9.43 10.21 -11.79
N GLU A 181 8.92 9.85 -12.98
CA GLU A 181 9.25 8.58 -13.67
C GLU A 181 10.77 8.35 -13.81
N ASP A 182 11.54 9.42 -14.04
CA ASP A 182 12.99 9.33 -14.15
C ASP A 182 13.66 8.90 -12.84
N ALA A 183 13.06 9.19 -11.68
CA ALA A 183 13.60 8.81 -10.37
C ALA A 183 13.53 7.28 -10.11
N PHE A 184 12.73 6.55 -10.88
CA PHE A 184 12.54 5.11 -10.74
C PHE A 184 13.54 4.30 -11.56
N THR A 185 13.87 3.11 -11.04
CA THR A 185 14.51 2.05 -11.83
C THR A 185 13.51 1.47 -12.84
N GLU A 186 13.99 0.67 -13.80
CA GLU A 186 13.07 -0.03 -14.72
C GLU A 186 12.12 -0.99 -14.00
N ASP A 187 12.56 -1.62 -12.91
CA ASP A 187 11.67 -2.45 -12.08
C ASP A 187 10.65 -1.59 -11.31
N GLY A 188 11.06 -0.42 -10.84
CA GLY A 188 10.16 0.58 -10.27
C GLY A 188 9.07 0.99 -11.28
N LYS A 189 9.44 1.31 -12.52
CA LYS A 189 8.48 1.64 -13.59
C LYS A 189 7.53 0.48 -13.91
N ASN A 190 8.03 -0.76 -13.90
CA ASN A 190 7.19 -1.95 -14.06
C ASN A 190 6.16 -2.07 -12.95
N LYS A 191 6.58 -1.82 -11.70
CA LYS A 191 5.71 -1.88 -10.54
C LYS A 191 4.71 -0.72 -10.52
N LEU A 192 5.13 0.49 -10.93
CA LEU A 192 4.26 1.63 -11.12
C LEU A 192 3.11 1.30 -12.07
N ALA A 193 3.45 0.81 -13.27
CA ALA A 193 2.51 0.36 -14.29
C ALA A 193 1.59 -0.77 -13.78
N GLY A 194 2.13 -1.76 -13.06
CA GLY A 194 1.35 -2.85 -12.48
C GLY A 194 0.31 -2.37 -11.46
N GLY A 195 0.61 -1.30 -10.70
CA GLY A 195 -0.37 -0.67 -9.82
C GLY A 195 -1.53 -0.01 -10.56
N ILE A 196 -1.24 0.63 -11.71
CA ILE A 196 -2.27 1.20 -12.59
C ILE A 196 -3.17 0.08 -13.11
N ASP A 197 -2.58 -0.96 -13.72
CA ASP A 197 -3.32 -2.07 -14.33
C ASP A 197 -4.24 -2.77 -13.32
N LYS A 198 -3.75 -3.07 -12.11
CA LYS A 198 -4.52 -3.79 -11.08
C LYS A 198 -5.56 -2.88 -10.41
N TYR A 199 -5.11 -1.87 -9.67
CA TYR A 199 -5.99 -1.21 -8.71
C TYR A 199 -7.00 -0.29 -9.37
N PHE A 200 -6.67 0.35 -10.49
CA PHE A 200 -7.63 1.22 -11.17
C PHE A 200 -8.73 0.40 -11.83
N SER A 201 -8.39 -0.77 -12.37
CA SER A 201 -9.38 -1.73 -12.86
C SER A 201 -10.30 -2.20 -11.74
N GLU A 202 -9.75 -2.53 -10.56
CA GLU A 202 -10.54 -2.89 -9.37
C GLU A 202 -11.46 -1.74 -8.91
N LEU A 203 -10.98 -0.49 -8.93
CA LEU A 203 -11.78 0.69 -8.59
C LEU A 203 -12.97 0.87 -9.55
N ILE A 204 -12.70 0.82 -10.86
CA ILE A 204 -13.72 0.99 -11.90
C ILE A 204 -14.73 -0.16 -11.85
N THR A 205 -14.28 -1.38 -11.55
CA THR A 205 -15.17 -2.53 -11.37
C THR A 205 -16.07 -2.36 -10.14
N LEU A 206 -15.53 -1.79 -9.05
CA LEU A 206 -16.29 -1.58 -7.81
C LEU A 206 -17.32 -0.44 -7.93
N TYR A 207 -17.00 0.60 -8.70
CA TYR A 207 -17.88 1.76 -8.90
C TYR A 207 -18.04 2.09 -10.40
N PRO A 208 -18.72 1.25 -11.20
CA PRO A 208 -18.77 1.38 -12.65
C PRO A 208 -19.48 2.67 -13.12
N ASP A 209 -20.46 3.14 -12.35
CA ASP A 209 -21.30 4.29 -12.70
C ASP A 209 -20.71 5.64 -12.23
N ALA A 210 -19.52 5.61 -11.62
CA ALA A 210 -18.88 6.82 -11.13
C ALA A 210 -18.31 7.69 -12.26
N ASN A 211 -18.15 8.98 -11.98
CA ASN A 211 -17.56 9.91 -12.94
C ASN A 211 -16.02 9.85 -12.91
N TYR A 212 -15.45 9.19 -13.92
CA TYR A 212 -13.99 9.05 -14.10
C TYR A 212 -13.36 10.12 -14.99
N SER A 213 -14.07 11.15 -15.42
CA SER A 213 -13.55 12.16 -16.36
C SER A 213 -12.27 12.86 -15.86
N GLY A 214 -12.16 13.11 -14.55
CA GLY A 214 -10.95 13.66 -13.94
C GLY A 214 -9.76 12.71 -14.02
N MET A 215 -10.01 11.42 -13.78
CA MET A 215 -9.00 10.37 -13.88
C MET A 215 -8.53 10.17 -15.32
N LYS A 216 -9.46 10.16 -16.29
CA LYS A 216 -9.16 10.09 -17.72
C LYS A 216 -8.26 11.24 -18.17
N LYS A 217 -8.64 12.49 -17.84
CA LYS A 217 -7.81 13.68 -18.14
C LYS A 217 -6.42 13.59 -17.52
N LYS A 218 -6.32 13.08 -16.29
CA LYS A 218 -5.02 12.86 -15.63
C LYS A 218 -4.20 11.81 -16.38
N ALA A 219 -4.80 10.68 -16.74
CA ALA A 219 -4.14 9.60 -17.45
C ALA A 219 -3.63 10.05 -18.83
N GLU A 220 -4.44 10.79 -19.60
CA GLU A 220 -4.05 11.39 -20.88
C GLU A 220 -2.88 12.36 -20.72
N LEU A 221 -2.89 13.20 -19.68
CA LEU A 221 -1.78 14.11 -19.38
C LEU A 221 -0.51 13.34 -19.04
N MET A 222 -0.60 12.30 -18.20
CA MET A 222 0.56 11.49 -17.81
C MET A 222 1.09 10.65 -18.99
N LEU A 223 0.21 10.21 -19.89
CA LEU A 223 0.57 9.45 -21.09
C LEU A 223 1.48 10.28 -22.01
N ASN A 224 1.16 11.56 -22.17
CA ASN A 224 1.96 12.50 -22.96
C ASN A 224 3.32 12.81 -22.32
N LYS A 225 3.44 12.70 -21.00
CA LYS A 225 4.68 13.01 -20.26
C LYS A 225 5.61 11.81 -20.12
N SER A 226 5.04 10.63 -19.90
CA SER A 226 5.79 9.39 -19.68
C SER A 226 6.73 9.11 -20.86
N GLN A 227 7.89 8.56 -20.57
CA GLN A 227 8.85 8.02 -21.53
C GLN A 227 8.89 6.49 -21.49
N SER A 228 8.36 5.85 -20.45
CA SER A 228 8.27 4.39 -20.34
C SER A 228 7.15 3.80 -21.20
N ASP A 229 7.50 2.91 -22.13
CA ASP A 229 6.51 2.19 -22.95
C ASP A 229 5.52 1.37 -22.12
N LYS A 230 5.96 0.84 -20.97
CA LYS A 230 5.11 0.05 -20.08
C LYS A 230 4.10 0.93 -19.33
N VAL A 231 4.55 2.07 -18.80
CA VAL A 231 3.64 3.03 -18.14
C VAL A 231 2.64 3.57 -19.16
N LYS A 232 3.08 3.92 -20.38
CA LYS A 232 2.18 4.31 -21.47
C LYS A 232 1.14 3.25 -21.81
N ALA A 233 1.56 1.99 -21.91
CA ALA A 233 0.64 0.89 -22.19
C ALA A 233 -0.42 0.76 -21.09
N SER A 234 -0.04 0.86 -19.82
CA SER A 234 -0.98 0.84 -18.69
C SER A 234 -1.94 2.02 -18.68
N LEU A 235 -1.46 3.23 -18.99
CA LEU A 235 -2.31 4.43 -19.10
C LEU A 235 -3.31 4.31 -20.25
N ASN A 236 -2.90 3.79 -21.40
CA ASN A 236 -3.80 3.54 -22.53
C ASN A 236 -4.91 2.55 -22.15
N LYS A 237 -4.56 1.42 -21.51
CA LYS A 237 -5.56 0.46 -21.01
C LYS A 237 -6.54 1.11 -20.04
N LEU A 238 -6.07 1.96 -19.14
CA LEU A 238 -6.93 2.69 -18.20
C LEU A 238 -7.90 3.62 -18.95
N ILE A 239 -7.42 4.38 -19.92
CA ILE A 239 -8.25 5.28 -20.73
C ILE A 239 -9.30 4.49 -21.51
N GLU A 240 -8.91 3.39 -22.15
CA GLU A 240 -9.81 2.49 -22.87
C GLU A 240 -10.89 1.91 -21.94
N LEU A 241 -10.49 1.47 -20.74
CA LEU A 241 -11.42 0.96 -19.74
C LEU A 241 -12.45 2.01 -19.34
N ILE A 242 -12.02 3.25 -19.06
CA ILE A 242 -12.94 4.36 -18.73
C ILE A 242 -13.91 4.63 -19.89
N ASN A 243 -13.41 4.70 -21.14
CA ASN A 243 -14.24 4.94 -22.33
C ASN A 243 -15.30 3.85 -22.53
N SER A 244 -14.95 2.59 -22.24
CA SER A 244 -15.90 1.47 -22.37
C SER A 244 -17.09 1.61 -21.41
N LYS A 245 -16.87 2.17 -20.20
CA LYS A 245 -17.92 2.43 -19.21
C LYS A 245 -18.75 3.66 -19.51
N GLU A 246 -18.17 4.68 -20.14
CA GLU A 246 -18.94 5.83 -20.66
C GLU A 246 -19.94 5.35 -21.73
N THR A 247 -19.50 4.49 -22.66
CA THR A 247 -20.36 3.96 -23.74
C THR A 247 -21.48 3.05 -23.23
N GLU A 248 -21.22 2.20 -22.23
CA GLU A 248 -22.24 1.33 -21.62
C GLU A 248 -23.38 2.13 -20.97
N ASN A 249 -23.09 3.31 -20.40
CA ASN A 249 -24.06 4.13 -19.69
C ASN A 249 -24.91 5.05 -20.60
N GLU A 250 -24.57 5.14 -21.89
CA GLU A 250 -25.33 5.90 -22.90
C GLU A 250 -26.36 5.04 -23.67
N LEU A 251 -26.35 3.72 -23.49
CA LEU A 251 -27.25 2.73 -24.12
C LEU A 251 -28.40 2.31 -23.22
#